data_AF-A0A971H257-F1
#
_entry.id   AF-A0A971H257-F1
#
_cell.length_a   1.000
_cell.length_b   1.000
_cell.length_c   1.000
_cell.angle_alpha   90.00
_cell.angle_beta   90.00
_cell.angle_gamma   90.00
#
_symmetry.space_group_name_H-M   'P 1'
#
loop_
_entity.id
_entity.type
_entity.pdbx_description
1 polymer ?
#
loop_
_entity_poly.entity_id
_entity_poly.type
_entity_poly.pdbx_seq_one_letter_code
_entity_poly.pdbx_strand_id
1 'polypeptide(L)' 'MRIQKDNIIVRSATIDDAIQLNKWWNDGKAMEHAGFPNGLGESLEDTMNNISSWEGKLSQLCIIEIDGKSVG' A
#
# COMPACT_ATOMS: atom_id res chain seq x y z
N MET A 1 12.83 1.03 -3.51
CA MET A 1 12.58 2.23 -4.32
C MET A 1 12.33 3.43 -3.41
N ARG A 2 12.85 4.62 -3.75
CA ARG A 2 12.51 5.87 -3.06
C ARG A 2 12.65 7.07 -3.99
N ILE A 3 11.59 7.83 -4.19
CA ILE A 3 11.55 9.09 -4.95
C ILE A 3 11.00 10.16 -4.01
N GLN A 4 11.59 11.36 -4.05
CA GLN A 4 11.15 12.47 -3.22
C GLN A 4 11.10 13.77 -4.05
N LYS A 5 10.02 14.53 -3.87
CA LYS A 5 9.88 15.90 -4.37
C LYS A 5 9.13 16.72 -3.32
N ASP A 6 9.79 17.74 -2.80
CA ASP A 6 9.24 18.59 -1.74
C ASP A 6 8.79 17.73 -0.54
N ASN A 7 7.51 17.84 -0.15
CA ASN A 7 6.87 17.08 0.93
C ASN A 7 6.26 15.74 0.47
N ILE A 8 6.44 15.36 -0.79
CA ILE A 8 5.90 14.13 -1.38
C ILE A 8 6.99 13.08 -1.48
N ILE A 9 6.75 11.89 -0.92
CA ILE A 9 7.64 10.74 -0.98
C ILE A 9 6.88 9.56 -1.60
N VAL A 10 7.51 8.87 -2.55
CA VAL A 10 7.07 7.53 -3.00
C VAL A 10 8.16 6.55 -2.61
N ARG A 11 7.84 5.58 -1.76
CA ARG A 11 8.80 4.58 -1.27
C ARG A 11 8.25 3.17 -1.41
N SER A 12 9.13 2.17 -1.45
CA SER A 12 8.70 0.77 -1.30
C SER A 12 7.90 0.60 -0.01
N ALA A 13 6.81 -0.15 -0.09
CA ALA A 13 6.06 -0.57 1.09
C ALA A 13 6.92 -1.51 1.94
N THR A 14 6.78 -1.42 3.26
CA THR A 14 7.38 -2.34 4.23
C THR A 14 6.27 -3.07 4.98
N ILE A 15 6.63 -4.07 5.78
CA ILE A 15 5.68 -4.82 6.60
C ILE A 15 4.96 -3.92 7.61
N ASP A 16 5.57 -2.81 8.01
CA ASP A 16 4.94 -1.83 8.91
C ASP A 16 3.73 -1.13 8.24
N ASP A 17 3.67 -1.10 6.91
CA ASP A 17 2.53 -0.54 6.17
C ASP A 17 1.35 -1.52 6.07
N ALA A 18 1.53 -2.79 6.46
CA ALA A 18 0.53 -3.85 6.24
C ALA A 18 -0.83 -3.53 6.86
N ILE A 19 -0.84 -2.95 8.07
CA ILE A 19 -2.09 -2.58 8.76
C ILE A 19 -2.85 -1.52 7.96
N GLN A 20 -2.14 -0.50 7.45
CA GLN A 20 -2.75 0.61 6.72
C GLN A 20 -3.20 0.17 5.32
N LEU A 21 -2.38 -0.62 4.63
CA LEU A 21 -2.72 -1.20 3.32
C LEU A 21 -3.92 -2.15 3.44
N ASN A 22 -3.93 -3.06 4.40
CA ASN A 22 -5.06 -3.98 4.60
C ASN A 22 -6.35 -3.22 4.88
N LYS A 23 -6.29 -2.14 5.67
CA LYS A 23 -7.46 -1.28 5.91
C LYS A 23 -7.96 -0.61 4.62
N TRP A 24 -7.08 -0.05 3.80
CA TRP A 24 -7.49 0.59 2.54
C TRP A 24 -8.00 -0.43 1.53
N TRP A 25 -7.31 -1.55 1.36
CA TRP A 25 -7.68 -2.60 0.44
C TRP A 25 -8.98 -3.31 0.83
N ASN A 26 -9.32 -3.36 2.12
CA ASN A 26 -10.60 -3.89 2.59
C ASN A 26 -11.71 -2.83 2.70
N ASP A 27 -11.41 -1.54 2.49
CA ASP A 27 -12.42 -0.49 2.43
C ASP A 27 -12.99 -0.40 1.01
N GLY A 28 -14.23 -0.85 0.84
CA GLY A 28 -14.92 -0.81 -0.44
C GLY A 28 -15.05 0.59 -1.05
N LYS A 29 -15.16 1.65 -0.24
CA LYS A 29 -15.18 3.03 -0.76
C LYS A 29 -13.82 3.42 -1.33
N ALA A 30 -12.74 3.01 -0.65
CA ALA A 30 -11.40 3.24 -1.15
C ALA A 30 -11.15 2.42 -2.42
N MET A 31 -11.59 1.16 -2.48
CA MET A 31 -11.27 0.25 -3.58
C MET A 31 -12.29 0.23 -4.74
N GLU A 32 -13.41 0.95 -4.64
CA GLU A 32 -14.41 1.04 -5.71
C GLU A 32 -13.78 1.50 -7.04
N HIS A 33 -12.88 2.49 -6.99
CA HIS A 33 -12.18 2.98 -8.19
C HIS A 33 -11.26 1.92 -8.84
N ALA A 34 -10.84 0.92 -8.07
CA ALA A 34 -10.03 -0.21 -8.53
C ALA A 34 -10.88 -1.42 -8.96
N GLY A 35 -12.21 -1.32 -8.91
CA GLY A 35 -13.14 -2.39 -9.29
C GLY A 35 -13.53 -3.35 -8.16
N PHE A 36 -13.22 -3.02 -6.90
CA PHE A 36 -13.57 -3.82 -5.73
C PHE A 36 -14.48 -3.03 -4.77
N PRO A 37 -15.78 -2.87 -5.08
CA PRO A 37 -16.70 -2.02 -4.30
C PRO A 37 -16.97 -2.53 -2.87
N ASN A 38 -16.59 -3.78 -2.57
CA ASN A 38 -16.69 -4.36 -1.22
C ASN A 38 -15.31 -4.55 -0.55
N GLY A 39 -14.25 -3.99 -1.13
CA GLY A 39 -12.87 -4.27 -0.74
C GLY A 39 -12.39 -5.65 -1.23
N LEU A 40 -11.14 -5.97 -0.92
CA LEU A 40 -10.53 -7.26 -1.24
C LEU A 40 -10.96 -8.37 -0.27
N GLY A 41 -11.31 -8.01 0.97
CA GLY A 41 -11.66 -8.97 2.02
C GLY A 41 -10.50 -9.87 2.43
N GLU A 42 -9.25 -9.46 2.19
CA GLU A 42 -8.06 -10.26 2.46
C GLU A 42 -7.65 -10.18 3.94
N SER A 43 -7.03 -11.25 4.43
CA SER A 43 -6.48 -11.27 5.79
C SER A 43 -5.25 -10.36 5.90
N LEU A 44 -4.93 -9.91 7.12
CA LEU A 44 -3.70 -9.16 7.36
C LEU A 44 -2.45 -9.98 6.99
N GLU A 45 -2.49 -11.30 7.20
CA GLU A 45 -1.41 -12.22 6.85
C GLU A 45 -1.18 -12.24 5.33
N ASP A 46 -2.24 -12.31 4.53
CA ASP A 46 -2.15 -12.26 3.06
C ASP A 46 -1.55 -10.93 2.59
N THR A 47 -1.93 -9.81 3.23
CA THR A 47 -1.35 -8.50 2.94
C THR A 47 0.15 -8.45 3.25
N MET A 48 0.58 -8.99 4.40
CA MET A 48 2.00 -9.07 4.77
C MET A 48 2.79 -9.95 3.79
N ASN A 49 2.20 -11.07 3.36
CA ASN A 49 2.79 -11.96 2.37
C ASN A 49 2.91 -11.28 1.01
N ASN A 50 1.88 -10.54 0.59
CA ASN A 50 1.89 -9.76 -0.65
C ASN A 50 3.03 -8.71 -0.62
N ILE A 51 3.13 -7.91 0.45
CA ILE A 51 4.21 -6.92 0.62
C ILE A 51 5.59 -7.58 0.52
N SER A 52 5.81 -8.66 1.27
CA SER A 52 7.07 -9.42 1.25
C SER A 52 7.42 -9.92 -0.15
N SER A 53 6.40 -10.30 -0.94
CA SER A 53 6.61 -10.81 -2.30
C SER A 53 7.23 -9.78 -3.25
N TRP A 54 7.21 -8.48 -2.92
CA TRP A 54 7.82 -7.42 -3.73
C TRP A 54 9.30 -7.19 -3.43
N GLU A 55 9.84 -7.80 -2.37
CA GLU A 55 11.25 -7.66 -2.03
C GLU A 55 12.16 -8.16 -3.16
N GLY A 56 13.17 -7.36 -3.53
CA GLY A 56 14.12 -7.70 -4.59
C GLY A 56 13.58 -7.64 -6.04
N LYS A 57 12.30 -7.30 -6.27
CA LYS A 57 11.74 -7.17 -7.62
C LYS A 57 12.06 -5.81 -8.27
N LEU A 58 12.14 -5.78 -9.60
CA LEU A 58 12.30 -4.52 -10.36
C LEU A 58 11.07 -3.61 -10.20
N SER A 59 9.87 -4.17 -10.29
CA SER A 59 8.62 -3.52 -9.91
C SER A 59 8.43 -3.62 -8.39
N GLN A 60 7.77 -2.62 -7.81
CA GLN A 60 7.64 -2.47 -6.36
C GLN A 60 6.21 -2.06 -6.01
N LEU A 61 5.64 -2.66 -4.97
CA LEU A 61 4.52 -2.06 -4.25
C LEU A 61 5.05 -0.85 -3.46
N CYS A 62 4.38 0.29 -3.60
CA CYS A 62 4.84 1.54 -3.02
C CYS A 62 3.78 2.19 -2.15
N ILE A 63 4.25 3.03 -1.22
CA ILE A 63 3.46 3.97 -0.43
C ILE A 63 3.80 5.39 -0.90
N ILE A 64 2.77 6.19 -1.08
CA ILE A 64 2.80 7.63 -1.27
C ILE A 64 2.60 8.29 0.09
N GLU A 65 3.55 9.14 0.48
CA GLU A 65 3.47 9.97 1.68
C GLU A 65 3.40 11.45 1.30
N ILE A 66 2.56 12.20 2.00
CA ILE A 66 2.50 13.66 1.94
C ILE A 66 2.62 14.19 3.37
N ASP A 67 3.57 15.09 3.61
CA ASP A 67 3.86 15.62 4.96
C ASP A 67 4.13 14.52 6.01
N GLY A 68 4.79 13.44 5.57
CA GLY A 68 5.12 12.28 6.41
C GLY A 68 3.94 11.37 6.75
N LYS A 69 2.77 11.55 6.12
CA LYS A 69 1.60 10.68 6.29
C LYS A 69 1.36 9.86 5.04
N SER A 70 1.16 8.55 5.20
CA SER A 70 0.75 7.67 4.12
C SER A 70 -0.64 8.07 3.62
N VAL A 71 -0.79 8.22 2.30
CA VAL A 71 -2.04 8.65 1.65
C VAL A 71 -2.50 7.74 0.49
N GLY A 72 -1.66 6.80 0.04
CA GLY A 72 -1.98 5.83 -0.99
C GLY A 72 -0.79 4.98 -1.40
#